data_AF-A0A0H3K7Y0-F1
#
_entry.id   AF-A0A0H3K7Y0-F1
#
_cell.length_a   1.000
_cell.length_b   1.000
_cell.length_c   1.000
_cell.angle_alpha   90.00
_cell.angle_beta   90.00
_cell.angle_gamma   90.00
#
_symmetry.space_group_name_H-M   'P 1'
#
loop_
_entity.id
_entity.type
_entity.pdbx_description
1 polymer ?
#
loop_
_entity_poly.entity_id
_entity_poly.type
_entity_poly.pdbx_seq_one_letter_code
_entity_poly.pdbx_strand_id
1 'polypeptide(L)'
;MGRLVSLQIITPIEQTAALFELIIQKTMPATEQELRSILATQIAPPDICLCFVVALDEVIQTLETQALELADHVAIGCVWTAFSFGDRYLLTTATSSYSAMARAFEESQSIQSLFADIAQQSASEALFLIDDWNQSHLLWRSDHTTLKDNWISNHPVDQCCREIMVPFH
;
A
#
# COMPACT_ATOMS: atom_id res chain seq x y z
N MET A 1 -0.56 15.46 18.38
CA MET A 1 -0.30 14.13 17.80
C MET A 1 -0.20 14.29 16.30
N GLY A 2 0.78 13.67 15.65
CA GLY A 2 0.85 13.64 14.19
C GLY A 2 -0.30 12.80 13.64
N ARG A 3 -0.85 13.20 12.49
CA ARG A 3 -1.88 12.45 11.77
C ARG A 3 -1.20 11.40 10.90
N LEU A 4 -1.74 10.18 10.86
CA LEU A 4 -1.26 9.10 10.02
C LEU A 4 -2.40 8.60 9.14
N VAL A 5 -2.10 8.34 7.88
CA VAL A 5 -3.01 7.75 6.91
C VAL A 5 -2.30 6.57 6.26
N SER A 6 -3.04 5.50 6.00
CA SER A 6 -2.51 4.31 5.35
C SER A 6 -3.27 3.98 4.07
N LEU A 7 -2.54 3.48 3.08
CA LEU A 7 -3.10 2.83 1.89
C LEU A 7 -2.93 1.32 2.06
N GLN A 8 -3.99 0.57 1.82
CA GLN A 8 -4.02 -0.88 2.01
C GLN A 8 -4.46 -1.60 0.75
N ILE A 9 -3.59 -2.46 0.23
CA ILE A 9 -3.88 -3.33 -0.91
C ILE A 9 -4.14 -4.75 -0.40
N ILE A 10 -5.28 -5.30 -0.78
CA ILE A 10 -5.63 -6.71 -0.52
C ILE A 10 -5.35 -7.50 -1.78
N THR A 11 -4.39 -8.41 -1.72
CA THR A 11 -3.92 -9.17 -2.89
C THR A 11 -4.12 -10.67 -2.65
N PRO A 12 -4.71 -11.42 -3.59
CA PRO A 12 -4.74 -12.88 -3.50
C PRO A 12 -3.32 -13.45 -3.36
N ILE A 13 -3.14 -14.46 -2.50
CA ILE A 13 -1.80 -14.95 -2.15
C ILE A 13 -1.03 -15.46 -3.38
N GLU A 14 -1.73 -16.01 -4.37
CA GLU A 14 -1.17 -16.46 -5.65
C GLU A 14 -0.64 -15.31 -6.52
N GLN A 15 -1.08 -14.07 -6.29
CA GLN A 15 -0.63 -12.88 -7.01
C GLN A 15 0.48 -12.11 -6.27
N THR A 16 0.95 -12.62 -5.13
CA THR A 16 1.99 -11.97 -4.32
C THR A 16 3.23 -11.60 -5.14
N ALA A 17 3.72 -12.51 -5.99
CA ALA A 17 4.89 -12.24 -6.81
C ALA A 17 4.70 -11.04 -7.76
N ALA A 18 3.52 -10.93 -8.39
CA ALA A 18 3.20 -9.82 -9.27
C ALA A 18 3.15 -8.48 -8.51
N LEU A 19 2.56 -8.48 -7.31
CA LEU A 19 2.55 -7.30 -6.44
C LEU A 19 3.97 -6.84 -6.06
N PHE A 20 4.82 -7.76 -5.62
CA PHE A 20 6.19 -7.42 -5.23
C PHE A 20 7.01 -6.87 -6.40
N GLU A 21 6.89 -7.45 -7.60
CA GLU A 21 7.58 -6.92 -8.79
C GLU A 21 7.12 -5.50 -9.13
N LEU A 22 5.83 -5.20 -8.99
CA LEU A 22 5.31 -3.84 -9.18
C LEU A 22 5.80 -2.87 -8.10
N ILE A 23 5.82 -3.27 -6.82
CA ILE A 23 6.37 -2.44 -5.74
C ILE A 23 7.85 -2.16 -5.98
N ILE A 24 8.63 -3.14 -6.41
CA ILE A 24 10.05 -2.96 -6.76
C ILE A 24 10.20 -1.95 -7.90
N GLN A 25 9.39 -2.06 -8.96
CA GLN A 25 9.44 -1.15 -10.11
C GLN A 25 9.01 0.29 -9.77
N LYS A 26 8.19 0.46 -8.73
CA LYS A 26 7.63 1.74 -8.31
C LYS A 26 8.34 2.36 -7.10
N THR A 27 9.41 1.74 -6.61
CA THR A 27 10.20 2.27 -5.51
C THR A 27 11.66 2.48 -5.91
N MET A 28 12.40 3.24 -5.11
CA MET A 28 13.83 3.42 -5.30
C MET A 28 14.59 2.09 -5.09
N PRO A 29 15.66 1.79 -5.85
CA PRO A 29 16.33 0.47 -5.83
C PRO A 29 16.94 0.04 -4.49
N ALA A 30 17.09 0.97 -3.53
CA ALA A 30 17.77 0.72 -2.26
C ALA A 30 17.13 -0.40 -1.42
N THR A 31 15.83 -0.65 -1.58
CA THR A 31 15.08 -1.67 -0.82
C THR A 31 14.74 -2.92 -1.63
N GLU A 32 15.22 -3.03 -2.88
CA GLU A 32 14.91 -4.16 -3.76
C GLU A 32 15.34 -5.51 -3.15
N GLN A 33 16.54 -5.59 -2.59
CA GLN A 33 17.04 -6.83 -2.00
C GLN A 33 16.17 -7.31 -0.83
N GLU A 34 15.70 -6.38 0.00
CA GLU A 34 14.82 -6.67 1.13
C GLU A 34 13.45 -7.17 0.63
N LEU A 35 12.85 -6.48 -0.34
CA LEU A 35 11.59 -6.89 -0.98
C LEU A 35 11.70 -8.30 -1.59
N ARG A 36 12.80 -8.60 -2.29
CA ARG A 36 13.04 -9.93 -2.85
C ARG A 36 13.22 -11.00 -1.77
N SER A 37 13.86 -10.67 -0.65
CA SER A 37 14.00 -11.58 0.49
C SER A 37 12.64 -11.89 1.15
N ILE A 38 11.78 -10.88 1.31
CA ILE A 38 10.44 -11.05 1.85
C ILE A 38 9.62 -11.96 0.92
N LEU A 39 9.64 -11.71 -0.39
CA LEU A 39 8.95 -12.56 -1.36
C LEU A 39 9.42 -14.03 -1.30
N ALA A 40 10.72 -14.26 -1.15
CA ALA A 40 11.28 -15.61 -1.12
C ALA A 40 10.97 -16.38 0.18
N THR A 41 10.90 -15.68 1.31
CA THR A 41 10.74 -16.30 2.64
C THR A 41 9.32 -16.24 3.17
N GLN A 42 8.49 -15.34 2.65
CA GLN A 42 7.19 -14.94 3.21
C GLN A 42 7.30 -14.49 4.68
N ILE A 43 8.47 -14.02 5.08
CA ILE A 43 8.74 -13.46 6.39
C ILE A 43 9.11 -12.00 6.18
N ALA A 44 8.24 -11.11 6.66
CA ALA A 44 8.48 -9.67 6.65
C ALA A 44 8.89 -9.17 8.04
N PRO A 45 9.80 -8.19 8.13
CA PRO A 45 9.92 -7.40 9.36
C PRO A 45 8.62 -6.60 9.59
N PRO A 46 8.40 -6.06 10.80
CA PRO A 46 7.17 -5.34 11.13
C PRO A 46 6.83 -4.22 10.14
N ASP A 47 7.81 -3.39 9.79
CA ASP A 47 7.70 -2.31 8.80
C ASP A 47 9.03 -2.13 8.07
N ILE A 48 8.98 -1.85 6.76
CA ILE A 48 10.12 -1.43 5.95
C ILE A 48 9.87 -0.02 5.38
N CYS A 49 10.93 0.78 5.27
CA CYS A 49 10.84 2.13 4.74
C CYS A 49 11.00 2.12 3.22
N LEU A 50 9.90 2.28 2.47
CA LEU A 50 9.93 2.35 1.01
C LEU A 50 9.84 3.80 0.52
N CYS A 51 10.60 4.15 -0.52
CA CYS A 51 10.47 5.44 -1.20
C CYS A 51 9.82 5.22 -2.57
N PHE A 52 8.54 5.56 -2.68
CA PHE A 52 7.78 5.39 -3.92
C PHE A 52 8.05 6.53 -4.90
N VAL A 53 8.17 6.20 -6.18
CA VAL A 53 8.33 7.18 -7.27
C VAL A 53 6.94 7.51 -7.82
N VAL A 54 6.52 8.76 -7.63
CA VAL A 54 5.20 9.27 -8.04
C VAL A 54 5.36 10.39 -9.06
N ALA A 55 4.35 10.57 -9.90
CA ALA A 55 4.27 11.74 -10.79
C ALA A 55 4.08 13.03 -9.98
N LEU A 56 4.63 14.14 -10.45
CA LEU A 56 4.41 15.45 -9.84
C LEU A 56 2.95 15.89 -10.03
N ASP A 57 2.30 16.28 -8.94
CA ASP A 57 1.03 17.02 -8.94
C ASP A 57 1.13 18.21 -7.96
N GLU A 58 0.10 19.06 -7.91
CA GLU A 58 0.08 20.26 -7.06
C GLU A 58 0.31 19.93 -5.58
N VAL A 59 -0.18 18.80 -5.09
CA VAL A 59 -0.03 18.38 -3.69
C VAL A 59 1.40 17.92 -3.43
N ILE A 60 1.95 17.10 -4.31
CA ILE A 60 3.32 16.60 -4.23
C ILE A 60 4.35 17.74 -4.30
N GLN A 61 4.10 18.78 -5.10
CA GLN A 61 4.96 19.96 -5.17
C GLN A 61 5.06 20.72 -3.83
N THR A 62 4.06 20.58 -2.95
CA THR A 62 4.08 21.20 -1.62
C THR A 62 4.76 20.36 -0.55
N LEU A 63 5.07 19.10 -0.85
CA LEU A 63 5.82 18.25 0.07
C LEU A 63 7.29 18.67 0.05
N GLU A 64 7.88 18.84 1.23
CA GLU A 64 9.33 18.91 1.37
C GLU A 64 9.93 17.51 1.10
N THR A 65 10.06 17.16 -0.18
CA THR A 65 10.70 15.91 -0.60
C THR A 65 12.21 16.10 -0.58
N GLN A 66 12.93 15.33 0.23
CA GLN A 66 14.40 15.32 0.24
C GLN A 66 15.02 14.60 -0.98
N ALA A 67 14.25 14.33 -2.03
CA ALA A 67 14.60 13.35 -3.04
C ALA A 67 14.85 13.93 -4.43
N LEU A 68 15.64 13.19 -5.22
CA LEU A 68 15.98 13.50 -6.61
C LEU A 68 14.74 13.80 -7.46
N GLU A 69 14.66 15.02 -7.97
CA GLU A 69 13.73 15.39 -9.03
C GLU A 69 14.17 14.70 -10.33
N LEU A 70 13.38 13.73 -10.78
CA LEU A 70 13.34 13.36 -12.20
C LEU A 70 12.33 14.31 -12.84
N ALA A 71 12.54 14.73 -14.09
CA ALA A 71 11.84 15.88 -14.69
C ALA A 71 10.32 15.99 -14.38
N ASP A 72 9.58 14.87 -14.38
CA ASP A 72 8.14 14.83 -14.06
C ASP A 72 7.77 13.92 -12.87
N HIS A 73 8.75 13.38 -12.15
CA HIS A 73 8.55 12.40 -11.07
C HIS A 73 9.44 12.69 -9.86
N VAL A 74 8.95 12.40 -8.67
CA VAL A 74 9.71 12.52 -7.43
C VAL A 74 9.56 11.27 -6.60
N ALA A 75 10.64 10.87 -5.95
CA ALA A 75 10.53 9.86 -4.90
C ALA A 75 9.97 10.53 -3.64
N ILE A 76 8.75 10.18 -3.24
CA ILE A 76 8.26 10.58 -1.92
C ILE A 76 9.13 9.87 -0.88
N GLY A 77 9.47 10.59 0.20
CA GLY A 77 10.31 10.08 1.28
C GLY A 77 9.73 8.83 1.95
N CYS A 78 10.33 8.40 3.06
CA CYS A 78 9.99 7.15 3.74
C CYS A 78 8.47 6.90 3.90
N VAL A 79 7.96 5.83 3.30
CA VAL A 79 6.63 5.27 3.51
C VAL A 79 6.78 3.96 4.27
N TRP A 80 6.24 3.87 5.48
CA TRP A 80 6.32 2.68 6.31
C TRP A 80 5.41 1.60 5.73
N THR A 81 6.01 0.53 5.23
CA THR A 81 5.29 -0.52 4.51
C THR A 81 5.37 -1.83 5.28
N ALA A 82 4.22 -2.39 5.60
CA ALA A 82 4.08 -3.69 6.27
C ALA A 82 3.42 -4.71 5.33
N PHE A 83 3.84 -5.98 5.46
CA PHE A 83 3.30 -7.11 4.71
C PHE A 83 2.79 -8.15 5.68
N SER A 84 1.48 -8.43 5.65
CA SER A 84 0.84 -9.47 6.47
C SER A 84 0.33 -10.58 5.57
N PHE A 85 1.00 -11.73 5.62
CA PHE A 85 0.67 -12.93 4.86
C PHE A 85 -0.39 -13.74 5.62
N GLY A 86 -1.53 -13.97 4.98
CA GLY A 86 -2.55 -14.89 5.45
C GLY A 86 -2.71 -16.09 4.51
N ASP A 87 -3.66 -16.96 4.83
CA ASP A 87 -3.87 -18.21 4.05
C ASP A 87 -4.29 -17.99 2.60
N ARG A 88 -5.05 -16.91 2.34
CA ARG A 88 -5.63 -16.61 1.03
C ARG A 88 -5.21 -15.27 0.47
N TYR A 89 -4.78 -14.36 1.33
CA TYR A 89 -4.51 -12.98 0.95
C TYR A 89 -3.23 -12.49 1.60
N LEU A 90 -2.53 -11.63 0.88
CA LEU A 90 -1.52 -10.73 1.38
C LEU A 90 -2.16 -9.35 1.59
N LEU A 91 -2.05 -8.82 2.80
CA LEU A 91 -2.33 -7.41 3.08
C LEU A 91 -1.02 -6.62 3.03
N THR A 92 -0.95 -5.66 2.11
CA THR A 92 0.14 -4.68 2.05
C THR A 92 -0.36 -3.35 2.56
N THR A 93 0.24 -2.83 3.63
CA THR A 93 -0.11 -1.55 4.23
C THR A 93 1.03 -0.58 4.04
N ALA A 94 0.78 0.54 3.36
CA ALA A 94 1.69 1.66 3.21
C ALA A 94 1.20 2.82 4.08
N THR A 95 1.96 3.22 5.09
CA THR A 95 1.58 4.22 6.08
C THR A 95 2.45 5.46 5.94
N SER A 96 1.80 6.63 5.92
CA SER A 96 2.48 7.92 5.88
C SER A 96 3.43 8.09 7.08
N SER A 97 4.62 8.62 6.89
CA SER A 97 5.59 8.81 7.99
C SER A 97 5.40 10.11 8.79
N TYR A 98 4.65 11.08 8.27
CA TYR A 98 4.36 12.37 8.92
C TYR A 98 3.08 13.01 8.36
N SER A 99 2.54 14.00 9.08
CA SER A 99 1.22 14.60 8.76
C SER A 99 1.09 15.19 7.36
N ALA A 100 2.14 15.79 6.80
CA ALA A 100 2.08 16.32 5.44
C ALA A 100 1.99 15.21 4.39
N MET A 101 2.70 14.09 4.58
CA MET A 101 2.55 12.90 3.74
C MET A 101 1.18 12.25 3.94
N ALA A 102 0.65 12.24 5.17
CA ALA A 102 -0.71 11.75 5.43
C ALA A 102 -1.75 12.53 4.60
N ARG A 103 -1.63 13.87 4.60
CA ARG A 103 -2.45 14.74 3.75
C ARG A 103 -2.25 14.45 2.26
N ALA A 104 -1.01 14.19 1.83
CA ALA A 104 -0.75 13.82 0.45
C ALA A 104 -1.39 12.49 0.05
N PHE A 105 -1.46 11.49 0.94
CA PHE A 105 -2.17 10.24 0.66
C PHE A 105 -3.66 10.48 0.40
N GLU A 106 -4.26 11.46 1.07
CA GLU A 106 -5.67 11.83 0.95
C GLU A 106 -5.98 12.72 -0.26
N GLU A 107 -5.06 13.61 -0.62
CA GLU A 107 -5.32 14.69 -1.59
C GLU A 107 -4.57 14.52 -2.92
N SER A 108 -3.46 13.77 -2.97
CA SER A 108 -2.67 13.59 -4.20
C SER A 108 -3.27 12.52 -5.09
N GLN A 109 -3.74 12.95 -6.26
CA GLN A 109 -4.18 12.04 -7.32
C GLN A 109 -3.00 11.17 -7.79
N SER A 110 -1.77 11.69 -7.83
CA SER A 110 -0.59 10.91 -8.25
C SER A 110 -0.30 9.76 -7.30
N ILE A 111 -0.39 9.96 -5.98
CA ILE A 111 -0.22 8.86 -5.00
C ILE A 111 -1.35 7.85 -5.15
N GLN A 112 -2.60 8.29 -5.12
CA GLN A 112 -3.74 7.38 -5.17
C GLN A 112 -3.75 6.58 -6.49
N SER A 113 -3.43 7.21 -7.61
CA SER A 113 -3.32 6.55 -8.92
C SER A 113 -2.17 5.56 -8.95
N LEU A 114 -1.01 5.88 -8.36
CA LEU A 114 0.09 4.92 -8.26
C LEU A 114 -0.33 3.64 -7.53
N PHE A 115 -0.98 3.77 -6.36
CA PHE A 115 -1.40 2.60 -5.59
C PHE A 115 -2.55 1.85 -6.26
N ALA A 116 -3.47 2.56 -6.93
CA ALA A 116 -4.52 1.95 -7.73
C ALA A 116 -3.95 1.18 -8.92
N ASP A 117 -2.94 1.73 -9.60
CA ASP A 117 -2.23 1.08 -10.70
C ASP A 117 -1.50 -0.17 -10.23
N ILE A 118 -0.83 -0.12 -9.08
CA ILE A 118 -0.20 -1.30 -8.46
C ILE A 118 -1.27 -2.36 -8.22
N ALA A 119 -2.34 -2.03 -7.49
CA ALA A 119 -3.41 -2.96 -7.15
C ALA A 119 -4.07 -3.57 -8.40
N GLN A 120 -4.34 -2.76 -9.42
CA GLN A 120 -4.94 -3.23 -10.66
C GLN A 120 -4.01 -4.19 -11.41
N GLN A 121 -2.74 -3.84 -11.57
CA GLN A 121 -1.78 -4.64 -12.34
C GLN A 121 -1.34 -5.92 -11.62
N SER A 122 -1.36 -5.93 -10.28
CA SER A 122 -1.14 -7.15 -9.49
C SER A 122 -2.36 -8.05 -9.39
N ALA A 123 -3.45 -7.74 -10.08
CA ALA A 123 -4.73 -8.45 -9.94
C ALA A 123 -5.19 -8.53 -8.46
N SER A 124 -4.96 -7.47 -7.70
CA SER A 124 -5.46 -7.33 -6.34
C SER A 124 -6.98 -7.18 -6.33
N GLU A 125 -7.57 -7.40 -5.17
CA GLU A 125 -9.02 -7.37 -4.98
C GLU A 125 -9.54 -5.97 -4.72
N ALA A 126 -8.82 -5.20 -3.90
CA ALA A 126 -9.21 -3.87 -3.48
C ALA A 126 -8.03 -3.03 -2.97
N LEU A 127 -8.21 -1.71 -3.03
CA LEU A 127 -7.38 -0.69 -2.42
C LEU A 127 -8.24 0.21 -1.52
N PHE A 128 -7.79 0.40 -0.28
CA PHE A 128 -8.43 1.28 0.69
C PHE A 128 -7.48 2.38 1.15
N LEU A 129 -8.04 3.53 1.49
CA LEU A 129 -7.41 4.55 2.32
C LEU A 129 -7.99 4.45 3.73
N ILE A 130 -7.13 4.36 4.74
CA ILE A 130 -7.47 4.24 6.15
C ILE A 130 -6.97 5.49 6.86
N ASP A 131 -7.89 6.22 7.50
CA ASP A 131 -7.55 7.43 8.26
C ASP A 131 -7.06 7.13 9.70
N ASP A 132 -6.72 8.17 10.44
CA ASP A 132 -6.23 8.08 11.82
C ASP A 132 -7.31 7.65 12.84
N TRP A 133 -8.57 7.59 12.42
CA TRP A 133 -9.70 7.04 13.18
C TRP A 133 -10.08 5.62 12.75
N ASN A 134 -9.25 4.98 11.90
CA ASN A 134 -9.48 3.65 11.34
C ASN A 134 -10.78 3.57 10.50
N GLN A 135 -11.23 4.70 9.94
CA GLN A 135 -12.26 4.72 8.91
C GLN A 135 -11.65 4.36 7.57
N SER A 136 -12.33 3.47 6.85
CA SER A 136 -11.88 2.97 5.56
C SER A 136 -12.66 3.61 4.41
N HIS A 137 -11.93 4.15 3.44
CA HIS A 137 -12.45 4.66 2.18
C HIS A 137 -11.98 3.76 1.04
N LEU A 138 -12.91 3.17 0.29
CA LEU A 138 -12.58 2.38 -0.89
C LEU A 138 -12.12 3.32 -2.01
N LEU A 139 -10.87 3.18 -2.46
CA LEU A 139 -10.33 3.96 -3.58
C LEU A 139 -10.46 3.21 -4.90
N TRP A 140 -10.29 1.89 -4.88
CA TRP A 140 -10.36 1.05 -6.08
C TRP A 140 -10.77 -0.39 -5.73
N ARG A 141 -11.47 -1.06 -6.64
CA ARG A 141 -11.89 -2.47 -6.53
C ARG A 141 -11.80 -3.16 -7.88
N SER A 142 -11.43 -4.44 -7.88
CA SER A 142 -11.46 -5.29 -9.07
C SER A 142 -12.89 -5.62 -9.51
N ASP A 143 -13.13 -5.68 -10.82
CA ASP A 143 -14.40 -6.14 -11.40
C ASP A 143 -14.65 -7.65 -11.17
N HIS A 144 -13.60 -8.40 -10.87
CA HIS A 144 -13.64 -9.85 -10.62
C HIS A 144 -13.61 -10.21 -9.14
N THR A 145 -13.96 -9.24 -8.29
CA THR A 145 -13.76 -9.38 -6.85
C THR A 145 -14.50 -10.57 -6.26
N THR A 146 -13.76 -11.39 -5.50
CA THR A 146 -14.34 -12.52 -4.75
C THR A 146 -14.75 -12.13 -3.34
N LEU A 147 -14.40 -10.92 -2.90
CA LEU A 147 -14.83 -10.33 -1.64
C LEU A 147 -16.35 -10.08 -1.68
N LYS A 148 -17.11 -10.69 -0.76
CA LYS A 148 -18.56 -10.50 -0.65
C LYS A 148 -18.88 -9.06 -0.21
N ASP A 149 -19.90 -8.44 -0.79
CA ASP A 149 -20.27 -7.03 -0.54
C ASP A 149 -20.51 -6.70 0.95
N ASN A 150 -20.93 -7.67 1.76
CA ASN A 150 -21.15 -7.50 3.20
C ASN A 150 -19.86 -7.30 4.01
N TRP A 151 -18.69 -7.54 3.42
CA TRP A 151 -17.36 -7.34 4.03
C TRP A 151 -16.94 -5.87 4.02
N ILE A 152 -17.54 -5.06 3.15
CA ILE A 152 -17.17 -3.66 2.95
C ILE A 152 -17.86 -2.74 3.96
N SER A 153 -19.00 -3.16 4.51
CA SER A 153 -19.87 -2.32 5.34
C SER A 153 -19.54 -2.29 6.84
N ASN A 154 -18.71 -3.19 7.35
CA ASN A 154 -18.37 -3.27 8.79
C ASN A 154 -16.86 -3.51 8.97
N HIS A 155 -16.05 -2.45 9.07
CA HIS A 155 -14.60 -2.52 9.29
C HIS A 155 -13.88 -3.57 8.40
N PRO A 156 -13.74 -3.29 7.08
CA PRO A 156 -13.23 -4.27 6.10
C PRO A 156 -11.85 -4.82 6.44
N VAL A 157 -11.00 -4.03 7.10
CA VAL A 157 -9.64 -4.43 7.50
C VAL A 157 -9.66 -5.38 8.70
N ASP A 158 -10.45 -5.11 9.74
CA ASP A 158 -10.50 -5.97 10.93
C ASP A 158 -11.05 -7.36 10.61
N GLN A 159 -11.94 -7.47 9.62
CA GLN A 159 -12.51 -8.75 9.22
C GLN A 159 -11.57 -9.54 8.27
N CYS A 160 -10.91 -8.86 7.32
CA CYS A 160 -9.83 -9.47 6.54
C CYS A 160 -8.64 -9.88 7.42
N CYS A 161 -8.23 -9.05 8.39
CA CYS A 161 -7.19 -9.36 9.37
C CYS A 161 -7.56 -10.57 10.23
N ARG A 162 -8.83 -10.77 10.60
CA ARG A 162 -9.25 -11.96 11.34
C ARG A 162 -9.07 -13.26 10.55
N GLU A 163 -9.27 -13.24 9.23
CA GLU A 163 -9.03 -14.41 8.38
C GLU A 163 -7.54 -14.56 7.97
N ILE A 164 -6.80 -13.45 7.87
CA ILE A 164 -5.34 -13.43 7.66
C ILE A 164 -4.58 -13.98 8.89
N MET A 165 -5.12 -13.78 10.10
CA MET A 165 -4.47 -14.13 11.37
C MET A 165 -4.97 -15.44 12.01
N VAL A 166 -5.73 -16.32 11.33
CA VAL A 166 -6.06 -17.63 11.91
C VAL A 166 -4.94 -18.61 11.59
N PRO A 167 -4.09 -19.05 12.55
CA PRO A 167 -3.35 -20.28 12.36
C PRO A 167 -4.36 -21.42 12.46
N PHE A 168 -4.44 -22.28 11.44
CA PHE A 168 -5.15 -23.54 11.60
C PHE A 168 -4.62 -24.28 12.85
N HIS A 169 -5.54 -24.62 13.76
CA HIS A 169 -5.28 -25.55 14.86
C HIS A 169 -4.97 -26.95 14.36
#